data_AF-W4RWE9-F1
#
_entry.id   AF-W4RWE9-F1
#
_cell.length_a   1.000
_cell.length_b   1.000
_cell.length_c   1.000
_cell.angle_alpha   90.00
_cell.angle_beta   90.00
_cell.angle_gamma   90.00
#
_symmetry.space_group_name_H-M   'P 1'
#
loop_
_entity.id
_entity.type
_entity.pdbx_description
1 polymer ?
#
loop_
_entity_poly.entity_id
_entity_poly.type
_entity_poly.pdbx_seq_one_letter_code
_entity_poly.pdbx_strand_id
1 'polypeptide(L)'
;MSAKAKKFRSNWFRVAVEGATTDGRTIQRSWIDDMAATYNRETYNARIWIEHMRSLLPDSPFRAYGDVTAVKAEEVEIDGNKRLALFAQIEPTADLITINKSKQKLYTSIEVQEKFANTGKAYLVGLAVTDSPASLGTSMLSFASQNPDTNPLADRKQSPGNLFTVAEETALEFSEVSEGPVANLLSRIRTALKSEDATSITAEQFADLGQGVEEIAEHVRGQDERFNRLQAEHAEQKTKHEQLANDLAQLRESLSQQPDPAQPARPVVTGSGAAVLTDC
;
A
#
# COMPACT_ATOMS: atom_id res chain seq x y z
N MET A 1 14.85 12.61 -1.68
CA MET A 1 14.61 11.47 -0.76
C MET A 1 13.12 11.21 -0.69
N SER A 2 12.64 10.07 -1.17
CA SER A 2 11.28 9.62 -0.85
C SER A 2 11.24 9.33 0.64
N ALA A 3 10.34 9.96 1.38
CA ALA A 3 10.05 9.57 2.76
C ALA A 3 9.84 8.05 2.79
N LYS A 4 10.44 7.36 3.77
CA LYS A 4 10.22 5.92 3.97
C LYS A 4 8.71 5.74 4.13
N ALA A 5 8.06 5.12 3.15
CA ALA A 5 6.61 5.01 3.11
C ALA A 5 6.13 4.32 4.40
N LYS A 6 5.26 4.99 5.15
CA LYS A 6 4.66 4.41 6.37
C LYS A 6 3.91 3.15 5.96
N LYS A 7 4.27 2.02 6.57
CA LYS A 7 3.56 0.75 6.40
C LYS A 7 2.44 0.69 7.42
N PHE A 8 1.22 0.47 6.93
CA PHE A 8 0.04 0.29 7.77
C PHE A 8 -0.28 -1.19 7.81
N ARG A 9 -0.65 -1.73 8.97
CA ARG A 9 -1.18 -3.09 9.10
C ARG A 9 -2.54 -3.05 9.78
N SER A 10 -3.52 -3.71 9.20
CA SER A 10 -4.87 -3.77 9.78
C SER A 10 -4.93 -4.70 11.00
N ASN A 11 -5.94 -4.47 11.83
CA ASN A 11 -6.45 -5.51 12.72
C ASN A 11 -6.96 -6.72 11.93
N TRP A 12 -7.27 -7.80 12.64
CA TRP A 12 -8.00 -8.94 12.09
C TRP A 12 -9.43 -8.52 11.76
N PHE A 13 -9.88 -8.82 10.54
CA PHE A 13 -11.27 -8.60 10.14
C PHE A 13 -11.77 -9.77 9.29
N ARG A 14 -13.08 -9.97 9.30
CA ARG A 14 -13.72 -11.12 8.65
C ARG A 14 -13.81 -10.89 7.15
N VAL A 15 -13.24 -11.79 6.36
CA VAL A 15 -13.19 -11.72 4.88
C VAL A 15 -14.06 -12.78 4.20
N ALA A 16 -14.49 -13.80 4.93
CA ALA A 16 -15.44 -14.80 4.44
C ALA A 16 -16.09 -15.59 5.59
N VAL A 17 -17.22 -16.21 5.29
CA VAL A 17 -17.95 -17.15 6.15
C VAL A 17 -18.32 -18.37 5.32
N GLU A 18 -18.30 -19.56 5.92
CA GLU A 18 -18.77 -20.77 5.27
C GLU A 18 -20.25 -20.70 4.87
N GLY A 19 -20.59 -21.35 3.76
CA GLY A 19 -21.94 -21.41 3.21
C GLY A 19 -22.07 -20.74 1.85
N ALA A 20 -23.32 -20.46 1.47
CA ALA A 20 -23.66 -19.91 0.17
C ALA A 20 -23.08 -18.50 -0.03
N THR A 21 -22.71 -18.18 -1.27
CA THR A 21 -22.27 -16.84 -1.69
C THR A 21 -23.30 -16.22 -2.64
N THR A 22 -23.22 -14.91 -2.87
CA THR A 22 -24.19 -14.19 -3.71
C THR A 22 -24.09 -14.53 -5.20
N ASP A 23 -22.97 -15.13 -5.63
CA ASP A 23 -22.72 -15.55 -7.00
C ASP A 23 -23.06 -17.04 -7.26
N GLY A 24 -23.71 -17.70 -6.31
CA GLY A 24 -24.20 -19.08 -6.45
C GLY A 24 -23.18 -20.17 -6.13
N ARG A 25 -21.99 -19.82 -5.64
CA ARG A 25 -21.01 -20.77 -5.11
C ARG A 25 -21.27 -21.06 -3.62
N THR A 26 -20.50 -22.01 -3.09
CA THR A 26 -20.53 -22.36 -1.66
C THR A 26 -19.10 -22.42 -1.14
N ILE A 27 -18.80 -21.62 -0.12
CA ILE A 27 -17.54 -21.69 0.62
C ILE A 27 -17.64 -22.86 1.59
N GLN A 28 -16.83 -23.89 1.36
CA GLN A 28 -16.79 -25.06 2.23
C GLN A 28 -16.01 -24.75 3.51
N ARG A 29 -16.43 -25.35 4.63
CA ARG A 29 -15.69 -25.29 5.90
C ARG A 29 -14.23 -25.66 5.75
N SER A 30 -13.99 -26.79 5.06
CA SER A 30 -12.66 -27.32 4.75
C SER A 30 -11.78 -26.33 4.01
N TRP A 31 -12.36 -25.46 3.17
CA TRP A 31 -11.57 -24.44 2.47
C TRP A 31 -11.04 -23.39 3.43
N ILE A 32 -11.85 -22.97 4.40
CA ILE A 32 -11.44 -22.00 5.43
C ILE A 32 -10.34 -22.61 6.31
N ASP A 33 -10.52 -23.86 6.74
CA ASP A 33 -9.52 -24.59 7.52
C ASP A 33 -8.20 -24.73 6.74
N ASP A 34 -8.26 -25.16 5.48
CA ASP A 34 -7.08 -25.32 4.62
C ASP A 34 -6.37 -23.99 4.41
N MET A 35 -7.10 -22.91 4.10
CA MET A 35 -6.51 -21.58 3.92
C MET A 35 -5.83 -21.09 5.20
N ALA A 36 -6.49 -21.21 6.36
CA ALA A 36 -5.92 -20.81 7.64
C ALA A 36 -4.67 -21.62 8.01
N ALA A 37 -4.66 -22.92 7.71
CA ALA A 37 -3.56 -23.81 8.04
C ALA A 37 -2.36 -23.68 7.09
N THR A 38 -2.58 -23.30 5.84
CA THR A 38 -1.55 -23.37 4.79
C THR A 38 -1.05 -22.03 4.28
N TYR A 39 -1.77 -20.93 4.51
CA TYR A 39 -1.39 -19.63 3.96
C TYR A 39 0.00 -19.18 4.43
N ASN A 40 0.89 -19.00 3.47
CA ASN A 40 2.24 -18.50 3.69
C ASN A 40 2.65 -17.61 2.51
N ARG A 41 3.02 -16.36 2.82
CA ARG A 41 3.43 -15.35 1.82
C ARG A 41 4.65 -15.75 1.00
N GLU A 42 5.53 -16.58 1.56
CA GLU A 42 6.70 -17.12 0.86
C GLU A 42 6.32 -18.20 -0.16
N THR A 43 5.25 -18.96 0.13
CA THR A 43 4.71 -19.95 -0.82
C THR A 43 3.95 -19.23 -1.93
N TYR A 44 3.00 -18.38 -1.56
CA TYR A 44 2.28 -17.52 -2.47
C TYR A 44 1.63 -16.37 -1.70
N ASN A 45 1.98 -15.14 -2.08
CA ASN A 45 1.47 -13.92 -1.47
C ASN A 45 0.15 -13.48 -2.12
N ALA A 46 -0.95 -13.56 -1.37
CA ALA A 46 -2.23 -13.05 -1.83
C ALA A 46 -2.21 -11.52 -1.82
N ARG A 47 -2.27 -10.92 -3.00
CA ARG A 47 -2.32 -9.46 -3.17
C ARG A 47 -3.76 -8.96 -3.19
N ILE A 48 -3.90 -7.65 -2.96
CA ILE A 48 -5.19 -6.98 -2.92
C ILE A 48 -5.51 -6.36 -4.29
N TRP A 49 -6.68 -6.67 -4.85
CA TRP A 49 -7.11 -6.22 -6.17
C TRP A 49 -8.41 -5.42 -6.10
N ILE A 50 -8.62 -4.47 -7.00
CA ILE A 50 -9.95 -3.84 -7.13
C ILE A 50 -10.83 -4.76 -7.98
N GLU A 51 -12.01 -5.13 -7.47
CA GLU A 51 -13.03 -5.90 -8.20
C GLU A 51 -12.52 -7.19 -8.88
N HIS A 52 -11.55 -7.88 -8.25
CA HIS A 52 -10.88 -9.06 -8.82
C HIS A 52 -10.10 -8.82 -10.14
N MET A 53 -9.96 -7.56 -10.56
CA MET A 53 -9.30 -7.17 -11.80
C MET A 53 -7.80 -6.98 -11.61
N ARG A 54 -7.03 -7.47 -12.58
CA ARG A 54 -5.57 -7.37 -12.61
C ARG A 54 -5.12 -6.66 -13.88
N SER A 55 -4.34 -5.60 -13.72
CA SER A 55 -3.68 -4.93 -14.83
C SER A 55 -2.39 -5.62 -15.25
N LEU A 56 -2.09 -5.58 -16.55
CA LEU A 56 -0.75 -5.91 -17.08
C LEU A 56 0.25 -4.76 -16.88
N LEU A 57 -0.25 -3.53 -16.72
CA LEU A 57 0.55 -2.33 -16.49
C LEU A 57 0.63 -1.98 -15.00
N PRO A 58 1.81 -1.58 -14.49
CA PRO A 58 2.03 -1.30 -13.07
C PRO A 58 1.36 -0.01 -12.56
N ASP A 59 1.10 0.96 -13.43
CA ASP A 59 0.56 2.29 -13.13
C ASP A 59 -0.97 2.39 -13.32
N SER A 60 -1.64 1.26 -13.49
CA SER A 60 -3.08 1.18 -13.75
C SER A 60 -3.95 1.39 -12.50
N PRO A 61 -5.21 1.82 -12.67
CA PRO A 61 -6.25 1.71 -11.63
C PRO A 61 -6.52 0.28 -11.15
N PHE A 62 -6.09 -0.76 -11.88
CA PHE A 62 -6.21 -2.17 -11.48
C PHE A 62 -4.86 -2.76 -11.04
N ARG A 63 -3.95 -1.92 -10.52
CA ARG A 63 -2.72 -2.38 -9.84
C ARG A 63 -3.04 -3.07 -8.51
N ALA A 64 -2.03 -3.64 -7.88
CA ALA A 64 -2.17 -4.20 -6.53
C ALA A 64 -2.30 -3.06 -5.49
N TYR A 65 -3.28 -3.18 -4.60
CA TYR A 65 -3.63 -2.19 -3.58
C TYR A 65 -3.15 -2.55 -2.17
N GLY A 66 -2.38 -3.62 -2.05
CA GLY A 66 -1.79 -4.09 -0.81
C GLY A 66 -1.54 -5.59 -0.85
N ASP A 67 -1.22 -6.13 0.32
CA ASP A 67 -0.90 -7.55 0.49
C ASP A 67 -1.62 -8.11 1.73
N VAL A 68 -2.06 -9.37 1.67
CA VAL A 68 -2.57 -10.09 2.83
C VAL A 68 -1.39 -10.59 3.66
N THR A 69 -1.30 -10.15 4.91
CA THR A 69 -0.16 -10.47 5.77
C THR A 69 -0.34 -11.79 6.51
N ALA A 70 -1.57 -12.12 6.90
CA ALA A 70 -1.89 -13.36 7.62
C ALA A 70 -3.38 -13.67 7.52
N VAL A 71 -3.75 -14.93 7.73
CA VAL A 71 -5.14 -15.40 7.84
C VAL A 71 -5.32 -16.32 9.05
N LYS A 72 -6.53 -16.40 9.58
CA LYS A 72 -6.92 -17.36 10.63
C LYS A 72 -8.39 -17.76 10.47
N ALA A 73 -8.74 -18.93 10.98
CA ALA A 73 -10.11 -19.41 11.04
C ALA A 73 -10.66 -19.27 12.47
N GLU A 74 -11.87 -18.73 12.61
CA GLU A 74 -12.56 -18.62 13.90
C GLU A 74 -14.05 -18.96 13.74
N GLU A 75 -14.65 -19.60 14.75
CA GLU A 75 -16.10 -19.77 14.78
C GLU A 75 -16.77 -18.47 15.19
N VAL A 76 -17.81 -18.09 14.45
CA VAL A 76 -18.64 -16.92 14.72
C VAL A 76 -20.10 -17.33 14.77
N GLU A 77 -20.88 -16.62 15.57
CA GLU A 77 -22.33 -16.80 15.63
C GLU A 77 -23.00 -15.86 14.62
N ILE A 78 -23.72 -16.42 13.66
CA ILE A 78 -24.47 -15.68 12.64
C ILE A 78 -25.87 -16.27 12.57
N ASP A 79 -26.87 -15.42 12.80
CA ASP A 79 -28.29 -15.81 12.84
C ASP A 79 -28.56 -16.97 13.81
N GLY A 80 -27.92 -16.95 14.98
CA GLY A 80 -28.03 -18.00 16.01
C GLY A 80 -27.34 -19.32 15.67
N ASN A 81 -26.60 -19.38 14.56
CA ASN A 81 -25.87 -20.57 14.13
C ASN A 81 -24.36 -20.33 14.19
N LYS A 82 -23.63 -21.30 14.73
CA LYS A 82 -22.16 -21.30 14.67
C LYS A 82 -21.71 -21.60 13.25
N ARG A 83 -20.91 -20.70 12.68
CA ARG A 83 -20.31 -20.83 11.35
C ARG A 83 -18.82 -20.55 11.43
N LEU A 84 -18.04 -21.27 10.63
CA LEU A 84 -16.62 -20.98 10.49
C LEU A 84 -16.41 -19.75 9.59
N ALA A 85 -15.56 -18.84 10.04
CA ALA A 85 -15.20 -17.62 9.31
C ALA A 85 -13.69 -17.51 9.11
N LEU A 86 -13.31 -16.95 7.96
CA LEU A 86 -11.94 -16.58 7.67
C LEU A 86 -11.71 -15.11 8.04
N PHE A 87 -10.69 -14.87 8.85
CA PHE A 87 -10.19 -13.54 9.17
C PHE A 87 -8.85 -13.30 8.49
N ALA A 88 -8.61 -12.06 8.08
CA ALA A 88 -7.34 -11.66 7.48
C ALA A 88 -6.76 -10.42 8.17
N GLN A 89 -5.43 -10.30 8.10
CA GLN A 89 -4.72 -9.03 8.27
C GLN A 89 -4.15 -8.60 6.92
N ILE A 90 -4.16 -7.30 6.66
CA ILE A 90 -3.65 -6.72 5.42
C ILE A 90 -2.65 -5.60 5.67
N GLU A 91 -1.74 -5.41 4.72
CA GLU A 91 -0.89 -4.24 4.56
C GLU A 91 -1.40 -3.44 3.34
N PRO A 92 -2.30 -2.45 3.53
CA PRO A 92 -2.86 -1.66 2.44
C PRO A 92 -1.85 -0.63 1.93
N THR A 93 -1.97 -0.30 0.65
CA THR A 93 -1.32 0.89 0.06
C THR A 93 -1.99 2.18 0.55
N ALA A 94 -1.28 3.30 0.45
CA ALA A 94 -1.86 4.63 0.74
C ALA A 94 -3.08 4.94 -0.13
N ASP A 95 -3.10 4.46 -1.37
CA ASP A 95 -4.23 4.64 -2.27
C ASP A 95 -5.45 3.85 -1.82
N LEU A 96 -5.27 2.63 -1.32
CA LEU A 96 -6.38 1.85 -0.77
C LEU A 96 -7.00 2.55 0.45
N ILE A 97 -6.16 3.09 1.33
CA ILE A 97 -6.61 3.89 2.47
C ILE A 97 -7.43 5.10 1.97
N THR A 98 -6.97 5.77 0.91
CA THR A 98 -7.63 6.94 0.33
C THR A 98 -8.99 6.61 -0.29
N ILE A 99 -9.07 5.52 -1.07
CA ILE A 99 -10.31 5.02 -1.69
C ILE A 99 -11.36 4.71 -0.62
N ASN A 100 -10.95 4.00 0.43
CA ASN A 100 -11.85 3.60 1.50
C ASN A 100 -12.27 4.76 2.40
N LYS A 101 -11.38 5.72 2.70
CA LYS A 101 -11.76 7.00 3.36
C LYS A 101 -12.77 7.80 2.54
N SER A 102 -12.71 7.67 1.22
CA SER A 102 -13.70 8.24 0.29
C SER A 102 -14.99 7.41 0.19
N LYS A 103 -15.16 6.42 1.08
CA LYS A 103 -16.31 5.51 1.15
C LYS A 103 -16.54 4.69 -0.12
N GLN A 104 -15.46 4.29 -0.79
CA GLN A 104 -15.48 3.41 -1.96
C GLN A 104 -14.75 2.10 -1.64
N LYS A 105 -15.14 1.01 -2.31
CA LYS A 105 -14.53 -0.33 -2.17
C LYS A 105 -14.44 -0.76 -0.71
N LEU A 106 -15.58 -0.68 -0.04
CA LEU A 106 -15.69 -0.83 1.40
C LEU A 106 -15.69 -2.29 1.87
N TYR A 107 -15.85 -3.26 0.99
CA TYR A 107 -15.92 -4.67 1.36
C TYR A 107 -14.79 -5.47 0.74
N THR A 108 -14.64 -6.70 1.22
CA THR A 108 -13.68 -7.65 0.66
C THR A 108 -14.34 -8.89 0.10
N SER A 109 -13.66 -9.55 -0.83
CA SER A 109 -14.10 -10.80 -1.43
C SER A 109 -12.88 -11.68 -1.65
N ILE A 110 -12.90 -12.91 -1.15
CA ILE A 110 -11.73 -13.80 -1.21
C ILE A 110 -11.59 -14.44 -2.59
N GLU A 111 -10.35 -14.70 -2.99
CA GLU A 111 -10.04 -15.52 -4.16
C GLU A 111 -9.43 -16.84 -3.70
N VAL A 112 -10.20 -17.92 -3.85
CA VAL A 112 -9.82 -19.25 -3.41
C VAL A 112 -9.43 -20.09 -4.61
N GLN A 113 -8.27 -20.73 -4.53
CA GLN A 113 -7.87 -21.80 -5.42
C GLN A 113 -8.10 -23.14 -4.70
N GLU A 114 -9.12 -23.90 -5.12
CA GLU A 114 -9.56 -25.13 -4.42
C GLU A 114 -8.48 -26.23 -4.35
N LYS A 115 -7.62 -26.30 -5.37
CA LYS A 115 -6.50 -27.24 -5.44
C LYS A 115 -5.23 -26.46 -5.76
N PHE A 116 -4.50 -26.07 -4.73
CA PHE A 116 -3.31 -25.24 -4.89
C PHE A 116 -2.02 -26.07 -4.88
N ALA A 117 -1.09 -25.76 -5.79
CA ALA A 117 0.26 -26.32 -5.86
C ALA A 117 0.33 -27.87 -5.71
N ASN A 118 -0.62 -28.60 -6.30
CA ASN A 118 -0.74 -30.07 -6.21
C ASN A 118 -0.90 -30.64 -4.79
N THR A 119 -1.23 -29.81 -3.79
CA THR A 119 -1.47 -30.25 -2.41
C THR A 119 -2.85 -30.87 -2.22
N GLY A 120 -3.77 -30.62 -3.16
CA GLY A 120 -5.18 -30.97 -3.04
C GLY A 120 -5.97 -30.12 -2.04
N LYS A 121 -5.33 -29.12 -1.42
CA LYS A 121 -5.92 -28.21 -0.42
C LYS A 121 -6.32 -26.88 -1.04
N ALA A 122 -7.32 -26.25 -0.43
CA ALA A 122 -7.72 -24.90 -0.81
C ALA A 122 -6.70 -23.86 -0.32
N TYR A 123 -6.49 -22.81 -1.09
CA TYR A 123 -5.52 -21.76 -0.75
C TYR A 123 -6.04 -20.37 -1.12
N LEU A 124 -5.71 -19.36 -0.30
CA LEU A 124 -6.04 -17.96 -0.56
C LEU A 124 -5.03 -17.38 -1.55
N VAL A 125 -5.47 -17.12 -2.79
CA VAL A 125 -4.62 -16.60 -3.88
C VAL A 125 -4.83 -15.10 -4.13
N GLY A 126 -5.79 -14.48 -3.47
CA GLY A 126 -6.06 -13.05 -3.62
C GLY A 126 -7.16 -12.57 -2.71
N LEU A 127 -7.23 -11.25 -2.55
CA LEU A 127 -8.31 -10.58 -1.84
C LEU A 127 -8.75 -9.40 -2.69
N ALA A 128 -10.02 -9.33 -3.08
CA ALA A 128 -10.53 -8.15 -3.74
C ALA A 128 -11.07 -7.14 -2.73
N VAL A 129 -10.96 -5.85 -3.05
CA VAL A 129 -11.77 -4.79 -2.47
C VAL A 129 -12.86 -4.40 -3.46
N THR A 130 -14.09 -4.33 -2.97
CA THR A 130 -15.29 -4.24 -3.80
C THR A 130 -16.42 -3.53 -3.04
N ASP A 131 -17.38 -2.98 -3.78
CA ASP A 131 -18.64 -2.48 -3.23
C ASP A 131 -19.76 -3.54 -3.26
N SER A 132 -19.50 -4.71 -3.85
CA SER A 132 -20.48 -5.78 -4.07
C SER A 132 -19.84 -7.15 -3.85
N PRO A 133 -19.52 -7.52 -2.60
CA PRO A 133 -18.80 -8.76 -2.31
C PRO A 133 -19.63 -10.01 -2.64
N ALA A 134 -18.94 -11.04 -3.14
CA ALA A 134 -19.52 -12.37 -3.30
C ALA A 134 -19.64 -13.11 -1.96
N SER A 135 -18.60 -12.95 -1.13
CA SER A 135 -18.54 -13.48 0.24
C SER A 135 -19.64 -12.88 1.11
N LEU A 136 -20.42 -13.73 1.77
CA LEU A 136 -21.37 -13.29 2.79
C LEU A 136 -20.67 -13.06 4.13
N GLY A 137 -21.21 -12.13 4.92
CA GLY A 137 -20.75 -11.83 6.26
C GLY A 137 -19.44 -11.06 6.35
N THR A 138 -18.87 -10.54 5.26
CA THR A 138 -17.60 -9.78 5.34
C THR A 138 -17.74 -8.49 6.13
N SER A 139 -16.75 -8.18 6.96
CA SER A 139 -16.68 -6.89 7.65
C SER A 139 -16.44 -5.76 6.65
N MET A 140 -17.00 -4.59 6.94
CA MET A 140 -16.66 -3.37 6.21
C MET A 140 -15.22 -2.97 6.55
N LEU A 141 -14.39 -2.75 5.52
CA LEU A 141 -13.12 -2.07 5.66
C LEU A 141 -13.41 -0.63 6.08
N SER A 142 -12.91 -0.21 7.24
CA SER A 142 -13.00 1.17 7.72
C SER A 142 -11.64 1.58 8.26
N PHE A 143 -10.92 2.45 7.53
CA PHE A 143 -9.65 3.00 8.02
C PHE A 143 -9.91 4.16 8.99
N ALA A 144 -10.06 3.85 10.29
CA ALA A 144 -10.20 4.77 11.41
C ALA A 144 -11.07 6.02 11.12
N SER A 145 -12.40 5.84 11.19
CA SER A 145 -13.36 6.91 11.49
C SER A 145 -13.53 6.97 13.02
N GLN A 146 -13.51 8.16 13.62
CA GLN A 146 -13.59 8.36 15.09
C GLN A 146 -14.95 7.96 15.72
N ASN A 147 -15.86 7.32 14.98
CA ASN A 147 -17.18 6.92 15.48
C ASN A 147 -17.58 5.53 14.95
N PRO A 148 -17.44 4.47 15.76
CA PRO A 148 -17.86 3.10 15.44
C PRO A 148 -19.39 2.86 15.48
N ASP A 149 -20.16 3.81 16.01
CA ASP A 149 -21.58 3.60 16.36
C ASP A 149 -22.58 4.09 15.28
N THR A 150 -22.09 4.62 14.16
CA THR A 150 -22.93 5.11 13.07
C THR A 150 -22.69 4.31 11.81
N ASN A 151 -23.54 3.31 11.55
CA ASN A 151 -23.57 2.60 10.27
C ASN A 151 -23.70 3.62 9.11
N PRO A 152 -22.62 3.90 8.37
CA PRO A 152 -22.58 5.00 7.40
C PRO A 152 -23.33 4.67 6.10
N LEU A 153 -24.00 3.51 6.04
CA LEU A 153 -24.69 2.95 4.87
C LEU A 153 -26.19 2.77 5.10
N ALA A 154 -26.74 3.23 6.23
CA ALA A 154 -28.17 3.17 6.51
C ALA A 154 -29.04 3.76 5.38
N ASP A 155 -28.54 4.82 4.74
CA ASP A 155 -29.25 5.56 3.67
C ASP A 155 -29.09 4.93 2.27
N ARG A 156 -28.26 3.88 2.11
CA ARG A 156 -27.99 3.26 0.81
C ARG A 156 -28.79 1.97 0.55
N LYS A 157 -29.80 1.69 1.38
CA LYS A 157 -30.71 0.56 1.17
C LYS A 157 -31.51 0.78 -0.11
N GLN A 158 -31.34 -0.11 -1.09
CA GLN A 158 -32.17 -0.11 -2.30
C GLN A 158 -33.64 -0.46 -2.01
N SER A 159 -33.92 -1.12 -0.88
CA SER A 159 -35.27 -1.39 -0.37
C SER A 159 -35.25 -1.55 1.16
N PRO A 160 -36.31 -1.18 1.90
CA PRO A 160 -36.39 -1.32 3.36
C PRO A 160 -36.24 -2.75 3.88
N GLY A 161 -36.52 -3.75 3.04
CA GLY A 161 -36.39 -5.18 3.35
C GLY A 161 -35.00 -5.78 3.10
N ASN A 162 -34.04 -5.00 2.58
CA ASN A 162 -32.67 -5.47 2.41
C ASN A 162 -32.00 -5.54 3.80
N LEU A 163 -32.02 -6.74 4.37
CA LEU A 163 -31.22 -7.08 5.54
C LEU A 163 -29.78 -7.19 5.06
N PHE A 164 -28.95 -6.19 5.39
CA PHE A 164 -27.52 -6.40 5.42
C PHE A 164 -27.28 -7.53 6.42
N THR A 165 -26.85 -8.71 5.95
CA THR A 165 -26.26 -9.74 6.81
C THR A 165 -25.34 -9.03 7.80
N VAL A 166 -25.61 -9.14 9.10
CA VAL A 166 -25.07 -8.30 10.18
C VAL A 166 -23.58 -8.01 9.94
N ALA A 167 -23.31 -6.83 9.39
CA ALA A 167 -21.97 -6.31 9.22
C ALA A 167 -21.57 -5.77 10.59
N GLU A 168 -20.88 -6.59 11.35
CA GLU A 168 -20.26 -6.14 12.59
C GLU A 168 -19.14 -5.16 12.20
N GLU A 169 -19.35 -3.89 12.50
CA GLU A 169 -18.40 -2.82 12.18
C GLU A 169 -17.11 -3.07 12.94
N THR A 170 -16.10 -3.60 12.25
CA THR A 170 -14.79 -3.85 12.84
C THR A 170 -13.97 -2.57 12.71
N ALA A 171 -13.82 -1.83 13.81
CA ALA A 171 -12.88 -0.72 13.88
C ALA A 171 -11.44 -1.24 13.64
N LEU A 172 -10.87 -0.92 12.49
CA LEU A 172 -9.48 -1.24 12.19
C LEU A 172 -8.60 -0.19 12.88
N GLU A 173 -8.03 -0.54 14.03
CA GLU A 173 -6.95 0.21 14.65
C GLU A 173 -5.64 -0.20 13.97
N PHE A 174 -4.93 0.78 13.41
CA PHE A 174 -3.64 0.55 12.77
C PHE A 174 -2.55 0.93 13.77
N SER A 175 -1.77 -0.04 14.22
CA SER A 175 -0.54 0.25 14.94
C SER A 175 0.55 0.62 13.93
N GLU A 176 1.26 1.73 14.18
CA GLU A 176 2.46 2.07 13.44
C GLU A 176 3.55 1.07 13.81
N VAL A 177 3.80 0.09 12.95
CA VAL A 177 4.87 -0.88 13.14
C VAL A 177 6.18 -0.17 12.81
N SER A 178 6.84 0.36 13.83
CA SER A 178 8.23 0.81 13.71
C SER A 178 9.15 -0.37 14.00
N GLU A 179 9.55 -1.09 12.94
CA GLU A 179 10.67 -2.01 13.05
C GLU A 179 11.97 -1.19 13.08
N GLY A 180 12.58 -1.11 14.27
CA GLY A 180 13.88 -0.48 14.45
C GLY A 180 14.30 -0.34 15.93
N PRO A 181 15.59 -0.12 16.21
CA PRO A 181 16.14 -0.03 17.57
C PRO A 181 15.42 1.01 18.46
N VAL A 182 15.01 2.12 17.85
CA VAL A 182 14.34 3.26 18.53
C VAL A 182 12.95 2.87 19.08
N ALA A 183 12.25 1.96 18.41
CA ALA A 183 10.92 1.50 18.84
C ALA A 183 11.00 0.61 20.08
N ASN A 184 12.01 -0.25 20.14
CA ASN A 184 12.31 -1.12 21.28
C ASN A 184 12.77 -0.30 22.50
N LEU A 185 13.42 0.83 22.29
CA LEU A 185 13.83 1.72 23.36
C LEU A 185 12.66 2.55 23.91
N LEU A 186 11.80 3.08 23.05
CA LEU A 186 10.63 3.86 23.46
C LEU A 186 9.63 3.03 24.27
N SER A 187 9.48 1.74 23.94
CA SER A 187 8.66 0.82 24.72
C SER A 187 9.28 0.52 26.09
N ARG A 188 10.61 0.33 26.18
CA ARG A 188 11.33 0.16 27.46
C ARG A 188 11.24 1.39 28.36
N ILE A 189 11.42 2.60 27.81
CA ILE A 189 11.29 3.86 28.54
C ILE A 189 9.85 4.05 29.06
N ARG A 190 8.84 3.74 28.24
CA ARG A 190 7.43 3.79 28.67
C ARG A 190 7.11 2.78 29.76
N THR A 191 7.73 1.61 29.74
CA THR A 191 7.56 0.61 30.80
C THR A 191 8.22 1.07 32.10
N ALA A 192 9.42 1.67 32.03
CA ALA A 192 10.11 2.22 33.19
C ALA A 192 9.41 3.45 33.80
N LEU A 193 8.74 4.28 33.00
CA LEU A 193 7.98 5.45 33.47
C LEU A 193 6.58 5.12 34.02
N LYS A 194 6.06 3.91 33.78
CA LYS A 194 4.71 3.48 34.18
C LYS A 194 4.69 2.64 35.47
N SER A 195 5.83 2.32 36.07
CA SER A 195 5.84 1.66 37.38
C SER A 195 5.39 2.66 38.45
N GLU A 196 4.28 2.35 39.12
CA GLU A 196 3.60 3.20 40.12
C GLU A 196 4.38 3.36 41.45
N ASP A 197 5.56 2.75 41.62
CA ASP A 197 6.42 2.91 42.79
C ASP A 197 7.52 3.96 42.54
N ALA A 198 7.22 5.23 42.84
CA ALA A 198 8.10 6.38 42.66
C ALA A 198 9.31 6.46 43.62
N THR A 199 9.77 5.35 44.20
CA THR A 199 10.89 5.34 45.17
C THR A 199 11.97 4.28 44.96
N SER A 200 11.94 3.45 43.92
CA SER A 200 13.06 2.54 43.65
C SER A 200 13.32 2.34 42.15
N ILE A 201 13.89 3.37 41.52
CA ILE A 201 14.71 3.14 40.32
C ILE A 201 15.94 2.39 40.82
N THR A 202 16.11 1.13 40.41
CA THR A 202 17.31 0.35 40.77
C THR A 202 18.53 0.91 40.04
N ALA A 203 19.72 0.70 40.59
CA ALA A 203 20.97 1.14 39.93
C ALA A 203 21.12 0.54 38.52
N GLU A 204 20.58 -0.66 38.29
CA GLU A 204 20.54 -1.31 36.97
C GLU A 204 19.60 -0.57 36.01
N GLN A 205 18.41 -0.17 36.45
CA GLN A 205 17.47 0.61 35.64
C GLN A 205 18.01 1.99 35.25
N PHE A 206 18.82 2.61 36.13
CA PHE A 206 19.50 3.86 35.82
C PHE A 206 20.66 3.66 34.82
N ALA A 207 21.40 2.56 34.95
CA ALA A 207 22.46 2.20 33.99
C ALA A 207 21.89 1.91 32.59
N ASP A 208 20.77 1.18 32.53
CA ASP A 208 20.05 0.89 31.28
C ASP A 208 19.51 2.16 30.62
N LEU A 209 19.03 3.13 31.41
CA LEU A 209 18.62 4.44 30.91
C LEU A 209 19.82 5.21 30.31
N GLY A 210 20.98 5.15 30.96
CA GLY A 210 22.22 5.74 30.46
C GLY A 210 22.65 5.16 29.11
N GLN A 211 22.63 3.83 28.98
CA GLN A 211 22.92 3.16 27.70
C GLN A 211 21.91 3.52 26.61
N GLY A 212 20.62 3.59 26.94
CA GLY A 212 19.58 4.01 25.99
C GLY A 212 19.76 5.44 25.50
N VAL A 213 20.20 6.37 26.37
CA VAL A 213 20.51 7.75 25.98
C VAL A 213 21.76 7.80 25.08
N GLU A 214 22.76 6.95 25.33
CA GLU A 214 23.96 6.84 24.50
C GLU A 214 23.64 6.30 23.11
N GLU A 215 22.81 5.26 22.99
CA GLU A 215 22.32 4.73 21.71
C GLU A 215 21.52 5.78 20.92
N ILE A 216 20.71 6.61 21.60
CA ILE A 216 20.01 7.74 20.96
C ILE A 216 21.02 8.76 20.44
N ALA A 217 22.02 9.12 21.24
CA ALA A 217 23.03 10.08 20.84
C ALA A 217 23.82 9.60 19.61
N GLU A 218 24.17 8.32 19.56
CA GLU A 218 24.80 7.70 18.39
C GLU A 218 23.87 7.67 17.18
N HIS A 219 22.58 7.34 17.37
CA HIS A 219 21.60 7.34 16.29
C HIS A 219 21.40 8.74 15.70
N VAL A 220 21.29 9.76 16.55
CA VAL A 220 21.14 11.17 16.14
C VAL A 220 22.40 11.64 15.42
N ARG A 221 23.60 11.29 15.91
CA ARG A 221 24.86 11.59 15.23
C ARG A 221 24.92 10.94 13.84
N GLY A 222 24.55 9.67 13.73
CA GLY A 222 24.48 8.97 12.46
C GLY A 222 23.40 9.52 11.51
N GLN A 223 22.30 10.08 12.04
CA GLN A 223 21.31 10.80 11.24
C GLN A 223 21.88 12.10 10.68
N ASP A 224 22.61 12.87 11.49
CA ASP A 224 23.23 14.14 11.07
C ASP A 224 24.27 13.91 9.96
N GLU A 225 25.12 12.88 10.10
CA GLU A 225 26.07 12.49 9.05
C GLU A 225 25.39 12.08 7.74
N ARG A 226 24.30 11.31 7.81
CA ARG A 226 23.51 10.93 6.63
C ARG A 226 22.82 12.14 6.01
N PHE A 227 22.33 13.08 6.82
CA PHE A 227 21.71 14.31 6.35
C PHE A 227 22.70 15.21 5.63
N ASN A 228 23.89 15.41 6.22
CA ASN A 228 24.96 16.20 5.62
C ASN A 228 25.45 15.58 4.29
N ARG A 229 25.59 14.25 4.23
CA ARG A 229 25.94 13.55 3.00
C ARG A 229 24.89 13.75 1.91
N LEU A 230 23.61 13.58 2.26
CA LEU A 230 22.51 13.79 1.33
C LEU A 230 22.46 15.23 0.82
N GLN A 231 22.70 16.21 1.70
CA GLN A 231 22.72 17.61 1.32
C GLN A 231 23.84 17.90 0.30
N ALA A 232 25.02 17.29 0.48
CA ALA A 232 26.11 17.38 -0.47
C ALA A 232 25.78 16.71 -1.82
N GLU A 233 25.22 15.49 -1.80
CA GLU A 233 24.78 14.79 -3.02
C GLU A 233 23.70 15.59 -3.78
N HIS A 234 22.78 16.23 -3.07
CA HIS A 234 21.75 17.07 -3.66
C HIS A 234 22.33 18.33 -4.30
N ALA A 235 23.32 18.96 -3.66
CA ALA A 235 24.03 20.11 -4.24
C ALA A 235 24.78 19.70 -5.52
N GLU A 236 25.45 18.54 -5.53
CA GLU A 236 26.13 18.02 -6.71
C GLU A 236 25.16 17.70 -7.86
N GLN A 237 24.04 17.03 -7.56
CA GLN A 237 22.98 16.71 -8.53
C GLN A 237 22.38 17.97 -9.14
N LYS A 238 22.16 19.02 -8.33
CA LYS A 238 21.65 20.30 -8.80
C LYS A 238 22.60 20.94 -9.82
N THR A 239 23.91 20.98 -9.52
CA THR A 239 24.93 21.49 -10.44
C THR A 239 24.96 20.71 -11.75
N LYS A 240 24.89 19.37 -11.69
CA LYS A 240 24.85 18.53 -12.90
C LYS A 240 23.60 18.79 -13.74
N HIS A 241 22.45 19.01 -13.09
CA HIS A 241 21.20 19.31 -13.78
C HIS A 241 21.23 20.67 -14.48
N GLU A 242 21.77 21.70 -13.81
CA GLU A 242 21.97 23.03 -14.41
C GLU A 242 22.92 22.97 -15.60
N GLN A 243 24.02 22.21 -15.50
CA GLN A 243 24.94 21.99 -16.62
C GLN A 243 24.26 21.30 -17.80
N LEU A 244 23.51 20.22 -17.55
CA LEU A 244 22.79 19.49 -18.60
C LEU A 244 21.74 20.37 -19.30
N ALA A 245 21.05 21.22 -18.54
CA ALA A 245 20.09 22.18 -19.10
C ALA A 245 20.79 23.18 -20.04
N ASN A 246 21.96 23.69 -19.66
CA ASN A 246 22.77 24.59 -20.49
C ASN A 246 23.29 23.88 -21.75
N ASP A 247 23.83 22.67 -21.62
CA ASP A 247 24.33 21.88 -22.76
C ASP A 247 23.21 21.58 -23.75
N LEU A 248 22.00 21.26 -23.27
CA LEU A 248 20.84 21.02 -24.11
C LEU A 248 20.38 22.30 -24.83
N ALA A 249 20.42 23.45 -24.17
CA ALA A 249 20.12 24.73 -24.80
C ALA A 249 21.12 25.07 -25.91
N GLN A 250 22.42 24.87 -25.66
CA GLN A 250 23.48 25.08 -26.66
C GLN A 250 23.35 24.13 -27.85
N LEU A 251 23.02 22.85 -27.60
CA LEU A 251 22.81 21.88 -28.67
C LEU A 251 21.62 22.26 -29.55
N ARG A 252 20.51 22.70 -28.96
CA ARG A 252 19.34 23.18 -29.72
C ARG A 252 19.68 24.38 -30.59
N GLU A 253 20.45 25.32 -30.08
CA GLU A 253 20.91 26.49 -30.85
C GLU A 253 21.87 26.09 -31.98
N SER A 254 22.76 25.13 -31.73
CA SER A 254 23.68 24.64 -32.76
C SER A 254 22.94 23.93 -33.89
N LEU A 255 21.92 23.13 -33.54
CA LEU A 255 21.07 22.43 -34.50
C LEU A 255 20.17 23.39 -35.29
N SER A 256 19.71 24.51 -34.69
CA SER A 256 18.90 25.50 -35.39
C SER A 256 19.71 26.31 -36.42
N GLN A 257 21.01 26.45 -36.20
CA GLN A 257 21.94 27.16 -37.09
C GLN A 257 22.58 26.27 -38.14
N GLN A 258 22.41 24.94 -38.08
CA GLN A 258 22.95 24.04 -39.11
C GLN A 258 22.18 24.21 -40.42
N PRO A 259 22.86 24.54 -41.54
CA PRO A 259 22.24 24.52 -42.86
C PRO A 259 21.81 23.10 -43.21
N ASP A 260 20.66 22.96 -43.89
CA ASP A 260 20.25 21.68 -44.44
C ASP A 260 21.28 21.24 -45.51
N PRO A 261 21.96 20.10 -45.32
CA PRO A 261 22.96 19.62 -46.29
C PRO A 261 22.38 19.28 -47.66
N ALA A 262 21.05 19.15 -47.80
CA ALA A 262 20.36 18.99 -49.07
C ALA A 262 20.01 20.32 -49.75
N GLN A 263 20.20 21.46 -49.09
CA GLN A 263 19.85 22.76 -49.63
C GLN A 263 21.03 23.35 -50.43
N PRO A 264 20.89 23.53 -51.76
CA PRO A 264 21.97 24.06 -52.57
C PRO A 264 22.29 25.51 -52.17
N ALA A 265 23.58 25.82 -51.98
CA ALA A 265 24.02 27.17 -51.66
C ALA A 265 23.58 28.15 -52.75
N ARG A 266 23.00 29.29 -52.34
CA ARG A 266 22.58 30.34 -53.27
C ARG A 266 23.79 30.78 -54.11
N PRO A 267 23.69 30.79 -55.46
CA PRO A 267 24.77 31.25 -56.32
C PRO A 267 25.17 32.68 -55.98
N VAL A 268 26.47 32.97 -55.98
CA VAL A 268 26.99 34.32 -55.75
C VAL A 268 26.55 35.20 -56.93
N VAL A 269 25.64 36.13 -56.67
CA VAL A 269 25.23 37.13 -57.68
C VAL A 269 26.31 38.20 -57.74
N THR A 270 27.29 38.02 -58.61
CA THR A 270 28.16 39.13 -59.04
C THR A 270 27.33 39.98 -59.99
N GLY A 271 27.02 41.21 -59.61
CA GLY A 271 26.11 42.12 -60.33
C GLY A 271 26.57 42.58 -61.72
N SER A 272 27.11 41.70 -62.55
CA SER A 272 27.46 41.93 -63.94
C SER A 272 26.30 41.49 -64.85
N GLY A 273 25.33 42.39 -65.06
CA GLY A 273 24.59 42.64 -66.31
C GLY A 273 23.90 41.54 -67.13
N ALA A 274 24.05 40.24 -66.84
CA ALA A 274 23.41 39.18 -67.61
C ALA A 274 22.18 38.67 -66.85
N ALA A 275 20.99 39.01 -67.36
CA ALA A 275 19.73 38.54 -66.82
C ALA A 275 19.65 37.01 -66.94
N VAL A 276 19.50 36.32 -65.80
CA VAL A 276 19.15 34.90 -65.78
C VAL A 276 17.65 34.79 -66.05
N LEU A 277 17.30 34.40 -67.27
CA LEU A 277 15.93 34.04 -67.65
C LEU A 277 15.61 32.67 -67.05
N THR A 278 14.57 32.60 -66.24
CA THR A 278 13.99 31.34 -65.76
C THR A 278 13.11 30.75 -66.85
N ASP A 279 13.42 29.53 -67.30
CA ASP A 279 12.49 28.70 -68.07
C ASP A 279 11.33 28.30 -67.15
N CYS A 280 10.12 28.66 -67.57
CA CYS A 280 8.87 28.24 -66.95
C CYS A 280 8.43 26.85 -67.40
#